data_AF-A0A531LQI2-F1
#
_entry.id   AF-A0A531LQI2-F1
#
_cell.length_a   1.000
_cell.length_b   1.000
_cell.length_c   1.000
_cell.angle_alpha   90.00
_cell.angle_beta   90.00
_cell.angle_gamma   90.00
#
_symmetry.space_group_name_H-M   'P 1'
#
loop_
_entity.id
_entity.type
_entity.pdbx_description
1 polymer ?
#
loop_
_entity_poly.entity_id
_entity_poly.type
_entity_poly.pdbx_seq_one_letter_code
_entity_poly.pdbx_strand_id
1 'polypeptide(L)'
;IYLAEASGPVARDVVATLLWPETDEQAARARLRRTLYKIRIAFGREIIAATGVSLSLHPALSAEIDTRVFEQACNSRSLDEAADIYNDDYLAGFSLPDSPEFEEWIFFRRETLRGRLV
;
A
#
# COMPACT_ATOMS: atom_id res chain seq x y z
N ILE A 1 -2.98 1.95 -0.38
CA ILE A 1 -2.17 1.37 0.72
C ILE A 1 -0.95 0.65 0.14
N TYR A 2 -1.08 -0.54 -0.45
CA TYR A 2 0.07 -1.29 -0.98
C TYR A 2 0.99 -0.49 -1.92
N LEU A 3 0.44 0.17 -2.95
CA LEU A 3 1.21 1.01 -3.87
C LEU A 3 1.82 2.25 -3.20
N ALA A 4 1.20 2.71 -2.11
CA ALA A 4 1.68 3.86 -1.35
C ALA A 4 2.95 3.48 -0.58
N GLU A 5 2.97 2.30 0.04
CA GLU A 5 4.14 1.75 0.74
C GLU A 5 5.28 1.36 -0.20
N ALA A 6 4.97 0.76 -1.36
CA ALA A 6 5.98 0.24 -2.29
C ALA A 6 6.95 1.31 -2.85
N SER A 7 6.64 2.61 -2.70
CA SER A 7 7.51 3.75 -3.03
C SER A 7 8.03 3.80 -4.47
N GLY A 8 7.50 2.98 -5.37
CA GLY A 8 7.87 2.91 -6.77
C GLY A 8 6.89 2.06 -7.59
N PRO A 9 7.15 1.89 -8.90
CA PRO A 9 6.31 1.07 -9.76
C PRO A 9 6.33 -0.40 -9.34
N VAL A 10 5.15 -0.98 -9.17
CA VAL A 10 4.95 -2.41 -8.89
C VAL A 10 4.39 -3.09 -10.12
N ALA A 11 4.89 -4.29 -10.45
CA ALA A 11 4.38 -5.06 -11.58
C ALA A 11 2.86 -5.33 -11.42
N ARG A 12 2.12 -5.20 -12.53
CA ARG A 12 0.66 -5.42 -12.54
C ARG A 12 0.29 -6.81 -12.09
N ASP A 13 1.07 -7.80 -12.50
CA ASP A 13 0.81 -9.20 -12.18
C ASP A 13 1.00 -9.46 -10.69
N VAL A 14 2.02 -8.85 -10.07
CA VAL A 14 2.20 -8.92 -8.61
C VAL A 14 0.97 -8.36 -7.89
N VAL A 15 0.46 -7.19 -8.30
CA VAL A 15 -0.74 -6.60 -7.67
C VAL A 15 -2.00 -7.42 -7.95
N ALA A 16 -2.12 -8.01 -9.14
CA ALA A 16 -3.27 -8.85 -9.49
C ALA A 16 -3.29 -10.15 -8.67
N THR A 17 -2.16 -10.85 -8.60
CA THR A 17 -2.00 -12.08 -7.82
C THR A 17 -2.18 -11.81 -6.34
N LEU A 18 -1.60 -10.72 -5.83
CA LEU A 18 -1.77 -10.32 -4.43
C LEU A 18 -3.25 -10.15 -4.08
N LEU A 19 -4.03 -9.42 -4.88
CA LEU A 19 -5.42 -9.08 -4.54
C LEU A 19 -6.44 -10.19 -4.87
N TRP A 20 -6.12 -11.11 -5.79
CA TRP A 20 -7.00 -12.20 -6.20
C TRP A 20 -6.23 -13.51 -6.41
N PRO A 21 -5.64 -14.08 -5.35
CA PRO A 21 -4.76 -15.26 -5.45
C PRO A 21 -5.50 -16.50 -5.99
N GLU A 22 -6.78 -16.65 -5.66
CA GLU A 22 -7.63 -17.78 -6.05
C GLU A 22 -8.16 -17.73 -7.50
N THR A 23 -7.70 -16.78 -8.32
CA THR A 23 -8.15 -16.65 -9.71
C THR A 23 -7.03 -16.87 -10.71
N ASP A 24 -7.39 -17.40 -11.87
CA ASP A 24 -6.44 -17.48 -12.98
C ASP A 24 -5.93 -16.07 -13.37
N GLU A 25 -4.73 -16.01 -13.96
CA GLU A 25 -4.05 -14.75 -14.28
C GLU A 25 -4.90 -13.82 -15.16
N GLN A 26 -5.66 -14.37 -16.11
CA GLN A 26 -6.49 -13.58 -17.01
C GLN A 26 -7.68 -12.95 -16.27
N ALA A 27 -8.32 -13.72 -15.39
CA ALA A 27 -9.38 -13.24 -14.51
C ALA A 27 -8.87 -12.21 -13.50
N ALA A 28 -7.73 -12.44 -12.86
CA ALA A 28 -7.08 -11.51 -11.92
C ALA A 28 -6.78 -10.17 -12.61
N ARG A 29 -6.18 -10.19 -13.81
CA ARG A 29 -5.91 -8.99 -14.61
C ARG A 29 -7.20 -8.26 -15.00
N ALA A 30 -8.28 -8.98 -15.32
CA ALA A 30 -9.56 -8.39 -15.63
C ALA A 30 -10.20 -7.70 -14.41
N ARG A 31 -10.14 -8.32 -13.23
CA ARG A 31 -10.58 -7.74 -11.96
C ARG A 31 -9.75 -6.51 -11.60
N LEU A 32 -8.43 -6.56 -11.79
CA LEU A 32 -7.54 -5.42 -11.58
C LEU A 32 -7.95 -4.22 -12.46
N ARG A 33 -8.16 -4.43 -13.77
CA ARG A 33 -8.60 -3.36 -14.67
C ARG A 33 -9.91 -2.72 -14.22
N ARG A 34 -10.91 -3.53 -13.84
CA ARG A 34 -12.21 -3.04 -13.34
C ARG A 34 -12.05 -2.25 -12.04
N THR A 35 -11.20 -2.71 -11.14
CA THR A 35 -10.93 -2.06 -9.85
C THR A 35 -10.24 -0.71 -10.05
N LEU A 36 -9.20 -0.64 -10.90
CA LEU A 36 -8.53 0.62 -11.25
C LEU A 36 -9.51 1.64 -11.87
N TYR A 37 -10.42 1.18 -12.74
CA TYR A 37 -11.47 2.03 -13.29
C TYR A 37 -12.41 2.56 -12.21
N LYS A 38 -12.90 1.70 -11.30
CA LYS A 38 -13.75 2.12 -10.17
C LYS A 38 -13.05 3.14 -9.27
N ILE A 39 -11.76 2.94 -8.98
CA ILE A 39 -10.96 3.90 -8.21
C ILE A 39 -10.90 5.25 -8.93
N ARG A 40 -10.60 5.27 -10.23
CA ARG A 40 -10.58 6.52 -11.00
C ARG A 40 -11.91 7.27 -10.95
N ILE A 41 -13.04 6.56 -11.04
CA ILE A 41 -14.37 7.16 -10.94
C ILE A 41 -14.62 7.72 -9.54
N ALA A 42 -14.34 6.94 -8.48
CA ALA A 42 -14.58 7.36 -7.10
C ALA A 42 -13.79 8.61 -6.72
N PHE A 43 -12.56 8.77 -7.23
CA PHE A 43 -11.71 9.94 -6.95
C PHE A 43 -11.88 11.09 -7.96
N GLY A 44 -12.61 10.89 -9.06
CA GLY A 44 -12.77 11.88 -10.14
C GLY A 44 -11.47 12.24 -10.87
N ARG A 45 -10.36 11.58 -10.57
CA ARG A 45 -9.02 11.82 -11.14
C ARG A 45 -8.19 10.54 -11.11
N GLU A 46 -7.11 10.52 -11.88
CA GLU A 46 -6.18 9.39 -11.89
C GLU A 46 -5.23 9.48 -10.69
N ILE A 47 -5.52 8.71 -9.63
CA ILE A 47 -4.65 8.61 -8.45
C ILE A 47 -3.62 7.47 -8.52
N ILE A 48 -3.83 6.51 -9.44
CA ILE A 48 -2.92 5.41 -9.71
C ILE A 48 -2.48 5.54 -11.17
N ALA A 49 -1.20 5.78 -11.41
CA ALA A 49 -0.63 5.72 -12.74
C ALA A 49 -0.47 4.25 -13.15
N ALA A 50 -1.11 3.86 -14.24
CA ALA A 50 -1.08 2.51 -14.76
C ALA A 50 -0.40 2.47 -16.13
N THR A 51 0.70 1.74 -16.24
CA THR A 51 1.32 1.39 -17.52
C THR A 51 0.84 0.02 -17.98
N GLY A 52 1.35 -0.45 -19.14
CA GLY A 52 1.10 -1.81 -19.61
C GLY A 52 1.67 -2.90 -18.68
N VAL A 53 2.69 -2.58 -17.88
CA VAL A 53 3.45 -3.56 -17.07
C VAL A 53 3.46 -3.26 -15.57
N SER A 54 3.23 -2.01 -15.16
CA SER A 54 3.35 -1.59 -13.76
C SER A 54 2.24 -0.63 -13.31
N LEU A 55 2.08 -0.53 -12.00
CA LEU A 55 1.20 0.38 -11.27
C LEU A 55 2.03 1.19 -10.27
N SER A 56 1.71 2.46 -10.09
CA SER A 56 2.31 3.32 -9.06
C SER A 56 1.28 4.34 -8.58
N LEU A 57 1.50 4.95 -7.41
CA LEU A 57 0.79 6.19 -7.12
C LEU A 57 1.12 7.23 -8.20
N HIS A 58 0.11 7.99 -8.61
CA HIS A 58 0.30 8.97 -9.67
C HIS A 58 1.34 10.04 -9.23
N PRO A 59 2.39 10.35 -10.02
CA PRO A 59 3.46 11.25 -9.59
C PRO A 59 3.00 12.68 -9.25
N ALA A 60 1.93 13.14 -9.90
CA ALA A 60 1.32 14.44 -9.61
C ALA A 60 0.50 14.46 -8.31
N LEU A 61 0.34 13.32 -7.62
CA LEU A 61 -0.34 13.24 -6.34
C LEU A 61 0.62 13.62 -5.21
N SER A 62 0.39 14.78 -4.59
CA SER A 62 1.00 15.12 -3.30
C SER A 62 0.32 14.29 -2.20
N ALA A 63 0.81 13.08 -1.98
CA ALA A 63 0.37 12.21 -0.89
C ALA A 63 1.40 12.20 0.22
N GLU A 64 1.00 12.67 1.39
CA GLU A 64 1.72 12.42 2.62
C GLU A 64 1.40 11.00 3.11
N ILE A 65 2.44 10.25 3.46
CA ILE A 65 2.29 8.90 3.98
C ILE A 65 2.89 8.91 5.38
N ASP A 66 2.03 8.77 6.37
CA ASP A 66 2.37 8.74 7.79
C ASP A 66 3.52 7.78 8.12
N THR A 67 3.54 6.58 7.55
CA THR A 67 4.63 5.61 7.74
C THR A 67 5.97 6.15 7.30
N ARG A 68 6.03 6.95 6.22
CA ARG A 68 7.26 7.59 5.77
C ARG A 68 7.69 8.73 6.69
N VAL A 69 6.75 9.52 7.17
CA VAL A 69 7.03 10.62 8.12
C VAL A 69 7.56 10.04 9.42
N PHE A 70 6.92 8.99 9.93
CA PHE A 70 7.35 8.21 11.08
C PHE A 70 8.77 7.63 10.90
N GLU A 71 9.03 6.92 9.80
CA GLU A 71 10.35 6.34 9.54
C GLU A 71 11.45 7.41 9.41
N GLN A 72 11.13 8.58 8.85
CA GLN A 72 12.04 9.71 8.81
C GLN A 72 12.34 10.26 10.20
N ALA A 73 11.33 10.42 11.06
CA ALA A 73 11.49 10.84 12.46
C ALA A 73 12.39 9.87 13.22
N CYS A 74 12.15 8.56 13.11
CA CYS A 74 13.02 7.52 13.69
C CYS A 74 14.47 7.64 13.20
N ASN A 75 14.69 7.81 11.89
CA ASN A 75 16.03 7.93 11.31
C ASN A 75 16.77 9.19 11.79
N SER A 76 16.04 10.27 12.10
CA SER A 76 16.59 11.53 12.61
C SER A 76 16.86 11.52 14.13
N ARG A 77 16.59 10.40 14.83
CA ARG A 77 16.66 10.24 16.29
C ARG A 77 15.70 11.12 17.09
N SER A 78 14.65 11.63 16.46
CA SER A 78 13.54 12.30 17.12
C SER A 78 12.50 11.26 17.58
N LEU A 79 12.83 10.46 18.60
CA LEU A 79 11.97 9.35 19.04
C LEU A 79 10.65 9.84 19.66
N ASP A 80 10.64 10.99 20.35
CA ASP A 80 9.42 11.57 20.89
C ASP A 80 8.43 11.97 19.76
N GLU A 81 8.94 12.61 18.71
CA GLU A 81 8.16 12.96 17.52
C GLU A 81 7.67 11.71 16.77
N ALA A 82 8.49 10.67 16.67
CA ALA A 82 8.09 9.41 16.07
C ALA A 82 6.96 8.72 16.88
N ALA A 83 7.01 8.77 18.21
CA ALA A 83 5.97 8.24 19.08
C ALA A 83 4.65 9.01 18.92
N ASP A 84 4.70 10.34 18.77
CA ASP A 84 3.52 11.17 18.52
C ASP A 84 2.84 10.88 17.16
N ILE A 85 3.59 10.37 16.17
CA ILE A 85 3.05 9.98 14.87
C ILE A 85 2.43 8.57 14.95
N TYR A 86 3.11 7.63 15.61
CA TYR A 86 2.67 6.23 15.71
C TYR A 86 1.66 6.03 16.83
N ASN A 87 0.41 6.41 16.56
CA ASN A 87 -0.66 6.42 17.57
C ASN A 87 -1.39 5.08 17.76
N ASP A 88 -1.30 4.18 16.78
CA ASP A 88 -1.88 2.83 16.82
C ASP A 88 -1.15 1.93 15.81
N ASP A 89 -1.47 0.65 15.80
CA ASP A 89 -0.93 -0.28 14.82
C ASP A 89 -1.23 0.16 13.39
N TYR A 90 -0.24 -0.02 12.51
CA TYR A 90 -0.41 0.21 11.09
C TYR A 90 -1.63 -0.56 10.55
N LEU A 91 -2.60 0.18 9.98
CA LEU A 91 -3.88 -0.36 9.52
C LEU A 91 -4.69 -1.09 10.61
N ALA A 92 -4.68 -0.61 11.86
CA ALA A 92 -5.50 -1.14 12.94
C ALA A 92 -6.98 -1.27 12.50
N GLY A 93 -7.58 -2.44 12.75
CA GLY A 93 -8.97 -2.74 12.39
C GLY A 93 -9.22 -3.03 10.90
N PHE A 94 -8.22 -2.95 10.03
CA PHE A 94 -8.34 -3.32 8.62
C PHE A 94 -7.83 -4.75 8.38
N SER A 95 -8.61 -5.50 7.60
CA SER A 95 -8.27 -6.83 7.09
C SER A 95 -8.85 -7.04 5.69
N LEU A 96 -8.20 -7.89 4.92
CA LEU A 96 -8.61 -8.43 3.64
C LEU A 96 -8.52 -9.97 3.68
N PRO A 97 -9.53 -10.66 4.26
CA PRO A 97 -9.48 -12.12 4.49
C PRO A 97 -9.30 -12.96 3.22
N ASP A 98 -9.77 -12.47 2.08
CA ASP A 98 -9.70 -13.15 0.78
C ASP A 98 -8.30 -13.04 0.12
N SER A 99 -7.31 -12.48 0.81
CA SER A 99 -5.96 -12.25 0.31
C SER A 99 -4.92 -12.55 1.40
N PRO A 100 -4.58 -13.83 1.61
CA PRO A 100 -3.62 -14.25 2.64
C PRO A 100 -2.24 -13.60 2.49
N GLU A 101 -1.74 -13.44 1.26
CA GLU A 101 -0.44 -12.80 1.00
C GLU A 101 -0.46 -11.31 1.38
N PHE A 102 -1.60 -10.65 1.25
CA PHE A 102 -1.73 -9.26 1.67
C PHE A 102 -1.83 -9.13 3.19
N GLU A 103 -2.50 -10.06 3.86
CA GLU A 103 -2.51 -10.15 5.32
C GLU A 103 -1.10 -10.39 5.88
N GLU A 104 -0.35 -11.31 5.28
CA GLU A 104 1.03 -11.57 5.63
C GLU A 104 1.91 -10.32 5.44
N TRP A 105 1.73 -9.61 4.33
CA TRP A 105 2.42 -8.35 4.09
C TRP A 105 2.10 -7.29 5.15
N ILE A 106 0.82 -7.12 5.54
CA ILE A 106 0.43 -6.21 6.63
C ILE A 106 1.11 -6.61 7.94
N PHE A 107 1.10 -7.91 8.26
CA PHE A 107 1.72 -8.43 9.48
C PHE A 107 3.20 -8.05 9.56
N PHE A 108 3.99 -8.34 8.52
CA PHE A 108 5.40 -7.98 8.50
C PHE A 108 5.63 -6.47 8.54
N ARG A 109 4.75 -5.69 7.90
CA ARG A 109 4.87 -4.23 7.92
C ARG A 109 4.60 -3.64 9.30
N ARG A 110 3.59 -4.15 10.02
CA ARG A 110 3.32 -3.80 11.44
C ARG A 110 4.53 -4.07 12.31
N GLU A 111 5.09 -5.27 12.23
CA GLU A 111 6.26 -5.65 13.03
C GLU A 111 7.49 -4.78 12.70
N THR A 112 7.71 -4.47 11.42
CA THR A 112 8.79 -3.57 10.99
C THR A 112 8.63 -2.17 11.58
N LEU A 113 7.41 -1.61 11.59
CA LEU A 113 7.17 -0.27 12.10
C LEU A 113 7.28 -0.23 13.63
N ARG A 114 6.71 -1.21 14.35
CA ARG A 114 6.84 -1.32 15.80
C ARG A 114 8.30 -1.44 16.25
N GLY A 115 9.10 -2.23 15.53
CA GLY A 115 10.52 -2.41 15.84
C GLY A 115 11.38 -1.14 15.70
N ARG A 116 10.85 -0.06 15.11
CA ARG A 116 11.55 1.24 15.00
C ARG A 116 11.39 2.13 16.24
N LEU A 117 10.45 1.81 17.13
CA LEU A 117 10.21 2.56 18.39
C LEU A 117 11.06 2.07 19.58
N VAL A 118 11.83 0.99 19.40
CA VAL A 118 12.62 0.33 20.45
C VAL A 118 14.10 0.71 20.38
#